data_AF-A0A841FLV4-F1
#
_entry.id   AF-A0A841FLV4-F1
#
_cell.length_a   1.000
_cell.length_b   1.000
_cell.length_c   1.000
_cell.angle_alpha   90.00
_cell.angle_beta   90.00
_cell.angle_gamma   90.00
#
_symmetry.space_group_name_H-M   'P 1'
#
loop_
_entity.id
_entity.type
_entity.pdbx_description
1 polymer ?
#
loop_
_entity_poly.entity_id
_entity_poly.type
_entity_poly.pdbx_seq_one_letter_code
_entity_poly.pdbx_strand_id
1 'polypeptide(L)'
;MTTIDRRRLLTGGAAAIGGGVLLGTGLGAGAYAAPALLRGRPELTHGVQSGEVSGDSAVIWTRADRESRMWVELSHRPDFRHARLVRGPRVTAATDFTGKVHVDGLRAGRTVHYRVWTSDGRRESASATGSLRTSPTRHQDVRFVWSGDLAGQGWGINPELGGFRIFDAMAAVDPDFFLCSGDFNYADGALAETVALPGGRTWRNLVIPEKTKVAETLGEYRGQYKYNLLDERLRAFAAAVPMLHQWDDHEVTNNWYPGEILEDARYTEKRVDVLAARARRAFAEFTPNRLSADGEGRIYRKISHGPLLDVFVLDMRTHKNANDANNDPHTRSGVLGRTQLDWLKRELRRSTATWKVLAADLPLGLIVPDGTAQEGLAQGDNGAPLGREREVAELLSYVNRADVTGTVWLTADVHYTAAHHYDPSRASFKDFKPFWEFVSGPMNAGAFGPNVLDGTFGPEARFVKAPPAANTSPADGFQFFGEVVISAATKALTVRLRDLDGAVLFEVELPAE
;
A
#
# COMPACT_ATOMS: atom_id res chain seq x y z
N MET A 1 -5.68 -67.05 31.53
CA MET A 1 -5.64 -66.41 32.86
C MET A 1 -4.68 -67.24 33.69
N THR A 2 -3.51 -66.81 34.12
CA THR A 2 -3.02 -65.50 34.57
C THR A 2 -1.50 -65.45 34.37
N THR A 3 -0.99 -64.24 34.19
CA THR A 3 0.35 -63.87 33.72
C THR A 3 1.47 -64.06 34.76
N ILE A 4 2.59 -64.61 34.26
CA ILE A 4 3.96 -64.75 34.77
C ILE A 4 4.73 -63.44 34.47
N ASP A 5 5.87 -63.04 35.01
CA ASP A 5 6.63 -63.13 36.29
C ASP A 5 7.92 -62.30 36.03
N ARG A 6 8.61 -61.93 37.10
CA ARG A 6 9.85 -61.15 37.25
C ARG A 6 11.10 -61.80 36.62
N ARG A 7 12.07 -60.98 36.17
CA ARG A 7 13.49 -61.00 36.64
C ARG A 7 14.38 -59.94 35.95
N ARG A 8 15.07 -59.16 36.81
CA ARG A 8 16.49 -58.71 36.81
C ARG A 8 17.30 -58.88 35.50
N LEU A 9 18.22 -57.98 35.10
CA LEU A 9 19.50 -57.68 35.77
C LEU A 9 20.35 -56.68 34.92
N LEU A 10 20.99 -55.70 35.58
CA LEU A 10 22.34 -55.08 35.37
C LEU A 10 22.82 -54.36 34.06
N THR A 11 23.27 -53.11 34.29
CA THR A 11 24.57 -52.43 33.91
C THR A 11 24.91 -51.94 32.50
N GLY A 12 25.38 -50.67 32.47
CA GLY A 12 26.22 -50.00 31.46
C GLY A 12 25.86 -48.50 31.40
N GLY A 13 26.55 -47.57 32.08
CA GLY A 13 27.77 -46.86 31.62
C GLY A 13 27.41 -45.85 30.51
N ALA A 14 27.66 -44.53 30.54
CA ALA A 14 28.68 -43.73 31.20
C ALA A 14 28.22 -42.24 31.34
N ALA A 15 29.06 -41.47 32.05
CA ALA A 15 28.83 -40.16 32.63
C ALA A 15 28.81 -38.96 31.67
N ALA A 16 28.29 -37.86 32.22
CA ALA A 16 28.34 -36.50 31.71
C ALA A 16 29.75 -35.88 31.72
N ILE A 17 30.02 -35.04 30.72
CA ILE A 17 31.00 -33.93 30.66
C ILE A 17 30.29 -32.89 29.77
N GLY A 18 30.01 -31.63 30.11
CA GLY A 18 30.81 -30.65 30.84
C GLY A 18 31.38 -29.63 29.84
N GLY A 19 30.74 -28.46 29.70
CA GLY A 19 31.29 -27.16 29.26
C GLY A 19 32.13 -27.04 27.97
N GLY A 20 31.71 -26.13 27.07
CA GLY A 20 32.59 -25.61 26.01
C GLY A 20 31.90 -24.62 25.09
N VAL A 21 32.03 -23.31 25.37
CA VAL A 21 31.87 -22.25 24.38
C VAL A 21 33.09 -22.29 23.46
N LEU A 22 32.88 -22.36 22.15
CA LEU A 22 33.85 -21.93 21.14
C LEU A 22 33.12 -21.39 19.91
N LEU A 23 33.62 -20.23 19.48
CA LEU A 23 33.18 -19.39 18.38
C LEU A 23 33.35 -20.05 17.00
N GLY A 24 32.44 -19.70 16.09
CA GLY A 24 32.74 -19.45 14.67
C GLY A 24 32.81 -20.67 13.75
N THR A 25 31.88 -20.73 12.80
CA THR A 25 32.17 -20.76 11.35
C THR A 25 30.85 -20.74 10.59
N GLY A 26 30.70 -19.77 9.69
CA GLY A 26 29.60 -19.73 8.75
C GLY A 26 29.62 -20.97 7.86
N LEU A 27 28.47 -21.61 7.74
CA LEU A 27 28.18 -22.58 6.69
C LEU A 27 26.83 -22.21 6.09
N GLY A 28 26.85 -22.05 4.76
CA GLY A 28 25.79 -21.49 3.96
C GLY A 28 24.47 -22.24 4.07
N ALA A 29 23.43 -21.53 3.63
CA ALA A 29 22.07 -22.01 3.46
C ALA A 29 22.05 -23.39 2.76
N GLY A 30 21.96 -24.44 3.58
CA GLY A 30 21.54 -25.74 3.11
C GLY A 30 20.08 -25.65 2.73
N ALA A 31 19.79 -25.71 1.42
CA ALA A 31 18.48 -26.06 0.94
C ALA A 31 18.11 -27.41 1.56
N TYR A 32 17.27 -27.41 2.60
CA TYR A 32 16.64 -28.63 3.07
C TYR A 32 15.81 -29.16 1.91
N ALA A 33 16.32 -30.20 1.26
CA ALA A 33 15.56 -30.98 0.31
C ALA A 33 14.32 -31.49 1.03
N ALA A 34 13.21 -30.81 0.79
CA ALA A 34 11.87 -31.21 1.19
C ALA A 34 11.67 -32.72 0.92
N PRO A 35 11.16 -33.51 1.88
CA PRO A 35 10.92 -34.93 1.67
C PRO A 35 10.05 -35.14 0.42
N ALA A 36 10.32 -36.20 -0.36
CA ALA A 36 9.73 -36.45 -1.68
C ALA A 36 8.18 -36.42 -1.74
N LEU A 37 7.50 -36.47 -0.60
CA LEU A 37 6.05 -36.22 -0.44
C LEU A 37 5.60 -34.80 -0.84
N LEU A 38 6.52 -33.84 -0.90
CA LEU A 38 6.24 -32.47 -1.33
C LEU A 38 6.29 -32.28 -2.85
N ARG A 39 6.80 -33.27 -3.60
CA ARG A 39 6.86 -33.18 -5.06
C ARG A 39 5.48 -33.35 -5.68
N GLY A 40 4.94 -32.24 -6.22
CA GLY A 40 3.75 -32.22 -7.05
C GLY A 40 2.43 -31.95 -6.33
N ARG A 41 2.44 -31.29 -5.16
CA ARG A 41 1.25 -30.57 -4.66
C ARG A 41 1.26 -29.12 -5.20
N PRO A 42 0.12 -28.42 -5.25
CA PRO A 42 0.11 -26.97 -5.48
C PRO A 42 0.90 -26.23 -4.41
N GLU A 43 1.41 -25.05 -4.73
CA GLU A 43 2.17 -24.19 -3.81
C GLU A 43 1.63 -22.77 -3.81
N LEU A 44 1.50 -22.16 -2.62
CA LEU A 44 1.20 -20.74 -2.48
C LEU A 44 2.51 -19.96 -2.57
N THR A 45 2.69 -19.21 -3.65
CA THR A 45 4.01 -18.67 -4.03
C THR A 45 4.25 -17.25 -3.49
N HIS A 46 3.19 -16.46 -3.32
CA HIS A 46 3.27 -15.03 -3.00
C HIS A 46 2.53 -14.70 -1.69
N GLY A 47 2.41 -15.68 -0.80
CA GLY A 47 1.75 -15.52 0.48
C GLY A 47 0.23 -15.35 0.38
N VAL A 48 -0.32 -14.72 1.42
CA VAL A 48 -1.73 -14.39 1.57
C VAL A 48 -1.85 -12.95 1.98
N GLN A 49 -2.97 -12.33 1.61
CA GLN A 49 -3.26 -10.94 1.97
C GLN A 49 -4.72 -10.81 2.36
N SER A 50 -5.03 -9.77 3.13
CA SER A 50 -6.41 -9.34 3.36
C SER A 50 -6.59 -7.87 3.01
N GLY A 51 -7.81 -7.45 2.71
CA GLY A 51 -8.11 -6.07 2.31
C GLY A 51 -9.61 -5.81 2.33
N GLU A 52 -9.99 -4.54 2.14
CA GLU A 52 -11.38 -4.07 2.19
C GLU A 52 -12.19 -4.68 3.34
N VAL A 53 -11.62 -4.54 4.53
CA VAL A 53 -12.20 -5.02 5.77
C VAL A 53 -13.26 -4.03 6.24
N SER A 54 -14.47 -4.53 6.47
CA SER A 54 -15.58 -3.83 7.12
C SER A 54 -15.84 -4.42 8.51
N GLY A 55 -16.95 -4.00 9.14
CA GLY A 55 -17.40 -4.62 10.40
C GLY A 55 -17.84 -6.08 10.26
N ASP A 56 -18.20 -6.51 9.06
CA ASP A 56 -18.79 -7.82 8.83
C ASP A 56 -18.20 -8.56 7.62
N SER A 57 -17.25 -7.97 6.92
CA SER A 57 -16.69 -8.57 5.71
C SER A 57 -15.22 -8.28 5.51
N ALA A 58 -14.57 -9.07 4.66
CA ALA A 58 -13.20 -8.87 4.22
C ALA A 58 -12.97 -9.53 2.85
N VAL A 59 -11.94 -9.10 2.14
CA VAL A 59 -11.38 -9.85 1.00
C VAL A 59 -10.15 -10.61 1.49
N ILE A 60 -10.05 -11.89 1.13
CA ILE A 60 -8.84 -12.71 1.33
C ILE A 60 -8.26 -13.07 -0.04
N TRP A 61 -6.97 -12.90 -0.20
CA TRP A 61 -6.23 -13.10 -1.45
C TRP A 61 -5.12 -14.14 -1.29
N THR A 62 -4.84 -14.89 -2.35
CA THR A 62 -3.60 -15.67 -2.51
C THR A 62 -3.26 -15.89 -3.98
N ARG A 63 -2.03 -16.33 -4.27
CA ARG A 63 -1.61 -16.84 -5.58
C ARG A 63 -0.97 -18.22 -5.48
N ALA A 64 -1.41 -19.14 -6.33
CA ALA A 64 -0.82 -20.47 -6.46
C ALA A 64 0.20 -20.57 -7.61
N ASP A 65 0.94 -21.67 -7.70
CA ASP A 65 1.84 -22.00 -8.81
C ASP A 65 1.11 -22.63 -10.02
N ARG A 66 -0.11 -23.14 -9.82
CA ARG A 66 -0.88 -23.88 -10.83
C ARG A 66 -2.38 -23.81 -10.61
N GLU A 67 -3.12 -24.32 -11.60
CA GLU A 67 -4.58 -24.43 -11.50
C GLU A 67 -5.01 -25.25 -10.30
N SER A 68 -5.83 -24.64 -9.44
CA SER A 68 -6.29 -25.26 -8.21
C SER A 68 -7.50 -24.54 -7.64
N ARG A 69 -8.15 -25.14 -6.65
CA ARG A 69 -9.29 -24.59 -5.90
C ARG A 69 -8.76 -23.95 -4.62
N MET A 70 -8.94 -22.64 -4.45
CA MET A 70 -8.74 -21.94 -3.18
C MET A 70 -9.79 -22.35 -2.13
N TRP A 71 -9.33 -22.51 -0.89
CA TRP A 71 -10.13 -22.68 0.33
C TRP A 71 -9.63 -21.71 1.41
N VAL A 72 -10.56 -21.20 2.22
CA VAL A 72 -10.25 -20.29 3.33
C VAL A 72 -10.97 -20.76 4.58
N GLU A 73 -10.25 -20.97 5.66
CA GLU A 73 -10.81 -21.10 7.00
C GLU A 73 -10.67 -19.80 7.76
N LEU A 74 -11.71 -19.43 8.50
CA LEU A 74 -11.78 -18.22 9.32
C LEU A 74 -12.09 -18.61 10.76
N SER A 75 -11.37 -18.04 11.72
CA SER A 75 -11.65 -18.24 13.14
C SER A 75 -11.36 -16.99 13.96
N HIS A 76 -12.11 -16.79 15.05
CA HIS A 76 -11.75 -15.82 16.09
C HIS A 76 -10.74 -16.36 17.09
N ARG A 77 -10.23 -17.57 16.86
CA ARG A 77 -9.26 -18.24 17.72
C ARG A 77 -8.04 -18.62 16.89
N PRO A 78 -6.81 -18.39 17.41
CA PRO A 78 -5.59 -18.75 16.68
C PRO A 78 -5.42 -20.27 16.51
N ASP A 79 -6.14 -21.07 17.30
CA ASP A 79 -6.17 -22.54 17.22
C ASP A 79 -7.17 -23.09 16.17
N PHE A 80 -7.88 -22.22 15.46
CA PHE A 80 -8.90 -22.57 14.46
C PHE A 80 -10.03 -23.49 14.95
N ARG A 81 -10.27 -23.57 16.28
CA ARG A 81 -11.46 -24.25 16.79
C ARG A 81 -12.72 -23.50 16.38
N HIS A 82 -13.74 -24.25 15.96
CA HIS A 82 -14.99 -23.71 15.41
C HIS A 82 -14.77 -22.78 14.21
N ALA A 83 -13.72 -23.03 13.42
CA ALA A 83 -13.47 -22.28 12.20
C ALA A 83 -14.61 -22.47 11.20
N ARG A 84 -14.88 -21.40 10.44
CA ARG A 84 -15.78 -21.42 9.29
C ARG A 84 -14.97 -21.65 8.03
N LEU A 85 -15.28 -22.72 7.30
CA LEU A 85 -14.71 -22.99 5.99
C LEU A 85 -15.50 -22.24 4.90
N VAL A 86 -14.77 -21.58 4.01
CA VAL A 86 -15.29 -20.87 2.84
C VAL A 86 -14.60 -21.43 1.59
N ARG A 87 -15.40 -21.77 0.59
CA ARG A 87 -14.91 -22.22 -0.72
C ARG A 87 -14.65 -21.01 -1.62
N GLY A 88 -13.40 -20.81 -2.04
CA GLY A 88 -12.99 -19.68 -2.90
C GLY A 88 -13.18 -19.91 -4.41
N PRO A 89 -12.60 -19.07 -5.29
CA PRO A 89 -12.61 -19.18 -6.75
C PRO A 89 -11.48 -20.08 -7.29
N ARG A 90 -11.59 -20.55 -8.55
CA ARG A 90 -10.61 -21.49 -9.11
C ARG A 90 -9.51 -20.59 -9.59
N VAL A 91 -8.30 -20.81 -9.12
CA VAL A 91 -7.16 -20.07 -9.62
C VAL A 91 -6.77 -20.71 -10.94
N THR A 92 -6.68 -19.92 -12.01
CA THR A 92 -6.42 -20.41 -13.38
C THR A 92 -5.38 -19.53 -14.05
N ALA A 93 -4.86 -19.97 -15.19
CA ALA A 93 -3.92 -19.15 -15.97
C ALA A 93 -4.51 -17.78 -16.37
N ALA A 94 -5.84 -17.68 -16.51
CA ALA A 94 -6.52 -16.44 -16.88
C ALA A 94 -6.33 -15.31 -15.84
N THR A 95 -6.19 -15.64 -14.55
CA THR A 95 -5.95 -14.68 -13.45
C THR A 95 -4.51 -14.76 -12.93
N ASP A 96 -3.59 -15.36 -13.70
CA ASP A 96 -2.23 -15.69 -13.24
C ASP A 96 -2.23 -16.47 -11.91
N PHE A 97 -3.19 -17.38 -11.76
CA PHE A 97 -3.39 -18.22 -10.58
C PHE A 97 -3.60 -17.43 -9.28
N THR A 98 -4.03 -16.17 -9.37
CA THR A 98 -4.53 -15.41 -8.23
C THR A 98 -5.96 -15.83 -7.90
N GLY A 99 -6.29 -15.80 -6.61
CA GLY A 99 -7.62 -16.09 -6.08
C GLY A 99 -8.01 -15.07 -5.04
N LYS A 100 -9.21 -14.50 -5.18
CA LYS A 100 -9.84 -13.59 -4.20
C LYS A 100 -11.16 -14.15 -3.74
N VAL A 101 -11.39 -14.20 -2.43
CA VAL A 101 -12.69 -14.53 -1.87
C VAL A 101 -13.19 -13.38 -1.01
N HIS A 102 -14.42 -12.98 -1.27
CA HIS A 102 -15.15 -12.09 -0.39
C HIS A 102 -15.82 -12.93 0.70
N VAL A 103 -15.55 -12.59 1.95
CA VAL A 103 -16.10 -13.28 3.12
C VAL A 103 -16.99 -12.32 3.89
N ASP A 104 -18.26 -12.70 4.09
CA ASP A 104 -19.27 -11.93 4.84
C ASP A 104 -19.58 -12.55 6.20
N GLY A 105 -20.35 -11.88 7.05
CA GLY A 105 -20.83 -12.41 8.33
C GLY A 105 -19.75 -12.53 9.41
N LEU A 106 -18.69 -11.73 9.32
CA LEU A 106 -17.69 -11.56 10.37
C LEU A 106 -18.29 -10.76 11.54
N ARG A 107 -17.67 -10.89 12.72
CA ARG A 107 -18.04 -10.09 13.89
C ARG A 107 -17.21 -8.81 13.93
N ALA A 108 -17.88 -7.66 14.09
CA ALA A 108 -17.25 -6.35 14.13
C ALA A 108 -16.32 -6.12 15.33
N GLY A 109 -15.24 -5.38 15.13
CA GLY A 109 -14.26 -5.03 16.17
C GLY A 109 -13.59 -6.26 16.79
N ARG A 110 -13.27 -7.26 15.98
CA ARG A 110 -12.64 -8.51 16.41
C ARG A 110 -11.49 -8.89 15.49
N THR A 111 -10.46 -9.47 16.10
CA THR A 111 -9.45 -10.20 15.34
C THR A 111 -10.08 -11.44 14.70
N VAL A 112 -9.76 -11.66 13.44
CA VAL A 112 -10.08 -12.86 12.67
C VAL A 112 -8.76 -13.43 12.17
N HIS A 113 -8.46 -14.66 12.55
CA HIS A 113 -7.40 -15.45 11.97
C HIS A 113 -7.93 -16.18 10.74
N TYR A 114 -7.14 -16.23 9.68
CA TYR A 114 -7.50 -16.94 8.48
C TYR A 114 -6.38 -17.89 8.03
N ARG A 115 -6.79 -18.99 7.40
CA ARG A 115 -5.89 -20.00 6.84
C ARG A 115 -6.32 -20.31 5.43
N VAL A 116 -5.39 -20.23 4.48
CA VAL A 116 -5.64 -20.42 3.05
C VAL A 116 -4.81 -21.59 2.54
N TRP A 117 -5.40 -22.42 1.70
CA TRP A 117 -4.70 -23.42 0.91
C TRP A 117 -5.39 -23.60 -0.43
N THR A 118 -4.73 -24.29 -1.35
CA THR A 118 -5.32 -24.67 -2.63
C THR A 118 -5.28 -26.18 -2.84
N SER A 119 -6.25 -26.70 -3.60
CA SER A 119 -6.36 -28.13 -3.94
C SER A 119 -6.57 -28.33 -5.44
N ASP A 120 -5.79 -29.21 -6.07
CA ASP A 120 -6.01 -29.62 -7.46
C ASP A 120 -7.02 -30.77 -7.61
N GLY A 121 -7.64 -31.19 -6.50
CA GLY A 121 -8.55 -32.34 -6.43
C GLY A 121 -7.86 -33.68 -6.12
N ARG A 122 -6.52 -33.72 -6.11
CA ARG A 122 -5.72 -34.88 -5.69
C ARG A 122 -4.87 -34.58 -4.47
N ARG A 123 -4.29 -33.38 -4.42
CA ARG A 123 -3.37 -32.93 -3.37
C ARG A 123 -3.72 -31.51 -2.94
N GLU A 124 -3.37 -31.21 -1.70
CA GLU A 124 -3.51 -29.88 -1.12
C GLU A 124 -2.14 -29.24 -0.94
N SER A 125 -2.07 -27.92 -1.12
CA SER A 125 -0.90 -27.12 -0.80
C SER A 125 -0.63 -27.14 0.72
N ALA A 126 0.57 -26.72 1.12
CA ALA A 126 0.72 -26.22 2.48
C ALA A 126 -0.22 -25.01 2.68
N SER A 127 -0.75 -24.87 3.89
CA SER A 127 -1.57 -23.72 4.23
C SER A 127 -0.72 -22.51 4.61
N ALA A 128 -1.13 -21.33 4.18
CA ALA A 128 -0.61 -20.05 4.69
C ALA A 128 -1.64 -19.44 5.65
N THR A 129 -1.16 -18.75 6.69
CA THR A 129 -2.00 -18.15 7.73
C THR A 129 -1.80 -16.65 7.80
N GLY A 130 -2.85 -15.93 8.18
CA GLY A 130 -2.80 -14.52 8.46
C GLY A 130 -3.87 -14.09 9.47
N SER A 131 -3.95 -12.80 9.71
CA SER A 131 -4.97 -12.19 10.57
C SER A 131 -5.43 -10.84 10.03
N LEU A 132 -6.58 -10.39 10.51
CA LEU A 132 -7.13 -9.06 10.28
C LEU A 132 -7.95 -8.61 11.49
N ARG A 133 -8.14 -7.29 11.65
CA ARG A 133 -9.09 -6.73 12.61
C ARG A 133 -10.27 -6.12 11.86
N THR A 134 -11.49 -6.62 12.13
CA THR A 134 -12.70 -6.05 11.54
C THR A 134 -13.01 -4.67 12.11
N SER A 135 -13.54 -3.78 11.27
CA SER A 135 -13.91 -2.43 11.71
C SER A 135 -14.91 -2.49 12.88
N PRO A 136 -14.77 -1.62 13.89
CA PRO A 136 -15.67 -1.63 15.03
C PRO A 136 -17.02 -0.97 14.67
N THR A 137 -18.13 -1.42 15.28
CA THR A 137 -19.44 -0.73 15.18
C THR A 137 -19.68 0.28 16.32
N ARG A 138 -18.75 0.37 17.26
CA ARG A 138 -18.77 1.29 18.43
C ARG A 138 -17.48 2.11 18.44
N HIS A 139 -17.43 3.22 19.19
CA HIS A 139 -16.17 3.93 19.41
C HIS A 139 -15.14 2.97 20.04
N GLN A 140 -14.07 2.73 19.30
CA GLN A 140 -12.85 2.02 19.69
C GLN A 140 -11.70 2.75 19.04
N ASP A 141 -10.54 2.76 19.69
CA ASP A 141 -9.36 3.40 19.13
C ASP A 141 -9.09 2.82 17.74
N VAL A 142 -8.76 3.70 16.80
CA VAL A 142 -8.37 3.33 15.44
C VAL A 142 -6.91 3.67 15.28
N ARG A 143 -6.11 2.74 14.75
CA ARG A 143 -4.73 2.99 14.36
C ARG A 143 -4.50 2.49 12.95
N PHE A 144 -3.90 3.29 12.09
CA PHE A 144 -3.47 2.82 10.78
C PHE A 144 -2.18 3.51 10.34
N VAL A 145 -1.51 2.92 9.35
CA VAL A 145 -0.31 3.49 8.74
C VAL A 145 -0.55 3.77 7.26
N TRP A 146 0.19 4.72 6.69
CA TRP A 146 0.13 5.02 5.26
C TRP A 146 1.51 5.35 4.68
N SER A 147 1.73 5.02 3.41
CA SER A 147 2.91 5.39 2.62
C SER A 147 2.71 5.02 1.14
N GLY A 148 3.54 5.56 0.25
CA GLY A 148 3.67 5.15 -1.15
C GLY A 148 5.10 4.73 -1.52
N ASP A 149 5.33 4.51 -2.82
CA ASP A 149 6.67 4.51 -3.43
C ASP A 149 7.56 3.31 -3.04
N LEU A 150 7.21 2.12 -3.53
CA LEU A 150 7.91 0.87 -3.26
C LEU A 150 8.64 0.33 -4.50
N ALA A 151 9.97 0.19 -4.38
CA ALA A 151 10.84 -0.44 -5.37
C ALA A 151 11.10 0.37 -6.66
N GLY A 152 11.14 1.70 -6.54
CA GLY A 152 11.39 2.65 -7.64
C GLY A 152 12.82 3.13 -7.79
N GLN A 153 13.08 3.83 -8.91
CA GLN A 153 14.33 4.54 -9.24
C GLN A 153 15.64 3.74 -9.06
N GLY A 154 15.56 2.42 -9.24
CA GLY A 154 16.71 1.51 -9.17
C GLY A 154 16.87 0.76 -7.83
N TRP A 155 15.98 1.00 -6.86
CA TRP A 155 16.08 0.45 -5.51
C TRP A 155 15.02 -0.62 -5.23
N GLY A 156 15.20 -1.82 -5.77
CA GLY A 156 14.36 -2.99 -5.50
C GLY A 156 14.72 -3.74 -4.21
N ILE A 157 14.31 -5.00 -4.12
CA ILE A 157 14.61 -5.87 -2.98
C ILE A 157 16.12 -6.10 -2.92
N ASN A 158 16.75 -5.74 -1.80
CA ASN A 158 18.14 -6.09 -1.51
C ASN A 158 18.22 -7.12 -0.37
N PRO A 159 18.41 -8.42 -0.67
CA PRO A 159 18.46 -9.47 0.35
C PRO A 159 19.59 -9.28 1.37
N GLU A 160 20.72 -8.69 0.97
CA GLU A 160 21.87 -8.47 1.87
C GLU A 160 21.56 -7.44 2.96
N LEU A 161 20.66 -6.50 2.66
CA LEU A 161 20.18 -5.48 3.60
C LEU A 161 18.84 -5.87 4.25
N GLY A 162 18.39 -7.11 4.07
CA GLY A 162 17.17 -7.63 4.67
C GLY A 162 15.88 -7.23 3.94
N GLY A 163 15.93 -6.89 2.65
CA GLY A 163 14.74 -6.58 1.84
C GLY A 163 14.05 -5.28 2.23
N PHE A 164 12.72 -5.25 2.19
CA PHE A 164 11.89 -4.08 2.50
C PHE A 164 11.70 -3.90 4.01
N ARG A 165 12.75 -3.42 4.70
CA ARG A 165 12.78 -3.27 6.17
C ARG A 165 11.67 -2.41 6.77
N ILE A 166 11.13 -1.45 6.02
CA ILE A 166 10.11 -0.52 6.52
C ILE A 166 8.84 -1.24 7.03
N PHE A 167 8.52 -2.40 6.45
CA PHE A 167 7.34 -3.17 6.86
C PHE A 167 7.45 -3.73 8.28
N ASP A 168 8.66 -3.93 8.81
CA ASP A 168 8.83 -4.29 10.23
C ASP A 168 8.43 -3.14 11.14
N ALA A 169 8.87 -1.92 10.82
CA ALA A 169 8.57 -0.71 11.59
C ALA A 169 7.07 -0.37 11.54
N MET A 170 6.44 -0.53 10.36
CA MET A 170 5.00 -0.42 10.21
C MET A 170 4.24 -1.50 11.00
N ALA A 171 4.71 -2.75 11.01
CA ALA A 171 4.10 -3.82 11.79
C ALA A 171 4.19 -3.57 13.30
N ALA A 172 5.31 -2.99 13.76
CA ALA A 172 5.60 -2.78 15.18
C ALA A 172 4.61 -1.83 15.88
N VAL A 173 3.90 -0.97 15.14
CA VAL A 173 2.86 -0.11 15.72
C VAL A 173 1.48 -0.79 15.83
N ASP A 174 1.35 -2.06 15.41
CA ASP A 174 0.09 -2.84 15.42
C ASP A 174 -1.09 -2.09 14.76
N PRO A 175 -1.00 -1.75 13.46
CA PRO A 175 -2.05 -1.02 12.77
C PRO A 175 -3.25 -1.93 12.44
N ASP A 176 -4.45 -1.34 12.45
CA ASP A 176 -5.69 -1.98 12.02
C ASP A 176 -5.73 -2.23 10.51
N PHE A 177 -5.06 -1.38 9.73
CA PHE A 177 -4.86 -1.52 8.29
C PHE A 177 -3.68 -0.65 7.80
N PHE A 178 -3.25 -0.89 6.56
CA PHE A 178 -2.30 -0.08 5.82
C PHE A 178 -2.97 0.57 4.61
N LEU A 179 -2.81 1.88 4.46
CA LEU A 179 -3.17 2.61 3.26
C LEU A 179 -1.93 2.76 2.36
N CYS A 180 -1.91 2.02 1.26
CA CYS A 180 -0.87 2.12 0.24
C CYS A 180 -1.27 3.22 -0.76
N SER A 181 -0.60 4.36 -0.72
CA SER A 181 -0.96 5.58 -1.48
C SER A 181 -0.38 5.61 -2.90
N GLY A 182 -0.33 4.47 -3.58
CA GLY A 182 0.21 4.36 -4.94
C GLY A 182 1.67 3.92 -5.02
N ASP A 183 2.19 3.87 -6.24
CA ASP A 183 3.57 3.53 -6.58
C ASP A 183 4.07 2.22 -5.96
N PHE A 184 3.18 1.23 -5.90
CA PHE A 184 3.45 -0.03 -5.26
C PHE A 184 4.41 -0.90 -6.07
N ASN A 185 4.66 -0.62 -7.36
CA ASN A 185 5.42 -1.57 -8.19
C ASN A 185 6.43 -0.99 -9.19
N TYR A 186 6.38 0.29 -9.61
CA TYR A 186 7.27 0.87 -10.63
C TYR A 186 7.39 0.04 -11.91
N ALA A 187 6.28 -0.09 -12.64
CA ALA A 187 6.20 -0.89 -13.85
C ALA A 187 7.06 -0.38 -15.02
N ASP A 188 7.48 0.86 -14.95
CA ASP A 188 8.32 1.60 -15.89
C ASP A 188 9.77 1.80 -15.40
N GLY A 189 10.05 1.39 -14.16
CA GLY A 189 11.36 1.44 -13.53
C GLY A 189 12.12 0.11 -13.69
N ALA A 190 12.93 -0.01 -14.74
CA ALA A 190 13.81 -1.16 -14.92
C ALA A 190 14.90 -1.20 -13.84
N LEU A 191 15.09 -2.35 -13.20
CA LEU A 191 16.15 -2.57 -12.22
C LEU A 191 17.40 -3.15 -12.88
N ALA A 192 18.55 -2.57 -12.54
CA ALA A 192 19.84 -3.22 -12.69
C ALA A 192 20.13 -4.11 -11.48
N GLU A 193 20.85 -5.21 -11.68
CA GLU A 193 21.27 -6.11 -10.58
C GLU A 193 22.12 -5.36 -9.54
N THR A 194 22.97 -4.42 -9.98
CA THR A 194 23.83 -3.65 -9.09
C THR A 194 23.76 -2.16 -9.38
N VAL A 195 23.67 -1.36 -8.32
CA VAL A 195 23.77 0.11 -8.38
C VAL A 195 24.92 0.55 -7.49
N ALA A 196 25.84 1.35 -8.03
CA ALA A 196 26.97 1.90 -7.27
C ALA A 196 26.48 2.97 -6.29
N LEU A 197 26.99 2.93 -5.07
CA LEU A 197 26.69 3.91 -4.02
C LEU A 197 27.94 4.72 -3.65
N PRO A 198 27.79 5.92 -3.07
CA PRO A 198 28.91 6.68 -2.52
C PRO A 198 29.74 5.85 -1.53
N GLY A 199 31.06 6.11 -1.50
CA GLY A 199 32.00 5.44 -0.60
C GLY A 199 32.34 4.00 -1.00
N GLY A 200 32.11 3.60 -2.25
CA GLY A 200 32.42 2.25 -2.74
C GLY A 200 31.42 1.17 -2.30
N ARG A 201 30.31 1.57 -1.66
CA ARG A 201 29.19 0.67 -1.35
C ARG A 201 28.48 0.26 -2.64
N THR A 202 27.71 -0.82 -2.59
CA THR A 202 26.90 -1.30 -3.72
C THR A 202 25.55 -1.75 -3.22
N TRP A 203 24.50 -1.33 -3.91
CA TRP A 203 23.17 -1.90 -3.75
C TRP A 203 23.01 -3.08 -4.70
N ARG A 204 22.51 -4.22 -4.21
CA ARG A 204 22.31 -5.43 -5.01
C ARG A 204 20.84 -5.79 -5.04
N ASN A 205 20.20 -5.56 -6.17
CA ASN A 205 18.82 -5.93 -6.38
C ASN A 205 18.73 -7.43 -6.65
N LEU A 206 17.78 -8.09 -5.99
CA LEU A 206 17.13 -9.24 -6.60
C LEU A 206 16.50 -8.77 -7.91
N VAL A 207 16.67 -9.51 -9.00
CA VAL A 207 16.08 -9.19 -10.31
C VAL A 207 15.34 -10.40 -10.86
N ILE A 208 14.23 -10.13 -11.54
CA ILE A 208 13.48 -11.09 -12.36
C ILE A 208 13.33 -10.51 -13.78
N PRO A 209 13.11 -11.33 -14.82
CA PRO A 209 13.04 -10.84 -16.20
C PRO A 209 12.02 -9.72 -16.40
N GLU A 210 10.86 -9.78 -15.75
CA GLU A 210 9.84 -8.74 -15.87
C GLU A 210 10.29 -7.40 -15.25
N LYS A 211 11.29 -7.40 -14.37
CA LYS A 211 11.78 -6.20 -13.68
C LYS A 211 13.00 -5.55 -14.37
N THR A 212 13.53 -6.13 -15.45
CA THR A 212 14.71 -5.61 -16.16
C THR A 212 14.37 -4.69 -17.33
N LYS A 213 13.09 -4.41 -17.58
CA LYS A 213 12.62 -3.45 -18.59
C LYS A 213 11.29 -2.84 -18.18
N VAL A 214 10.81 -1.86 -18.96
CA VAL A 214 9.45 -1.32 -18.83
C VAL A 214 8.40 -2.41 -19.13
N ALA A 215 7.30 -2.40 -18.40
CA ALA A 215 6.19 -3.31 -18.62
C ALA A 215 5.29 -2.81 -19.75
N GLU A 216 4.96 -3.70 -20.68
CA GLU A 216 4.07 -3.38 -21.79
C GLU A 216 2.91 -4.36 -21.87
N THR A 217 3.21 -5.65 -21.68
CA THR A 217 2.23 -6.74 -21.72
C THR A 217 1.60 -6.97 -20.34
N LEU A 218 0.43 -7.58 -20.31
CA LEU A 218 -0.21 -7.98 -19.05
C LEU A 218 0.69 -8.90 -18.20
N GLY A 219 1.46 -9.79 -18.82
CA GLY A 219 2.41 -10.66 -18.12
C GLY A 219 3.52 -9.88 -17.42
N GLU A 220 4.04 -8.85 -18.06
CA GLU A 220 5.06 -7.97 -17.49
C GLU A 220 4.51 -7.14 -16.34
N TYR A 221 3.30 -6.57 -16.47
CA TYR A 221 2.63 -5.87 -15.36
C TYR A 221 2.38 -6.78 -14.15
N ARG A 222 1.92 -8.02 -14.38
CA ARG A 222 1.80 -9.04 -13.31
C ARG A 222 3.16 -9.34 -12.68
N GLY A 223 4.22 -9.35 -13.49
CA GLY A 223 5.62 -9.45 -13.07
C GLY A 223 6.02 -8.47 -11.97
N GLN A 224 5.59 -7.21 -12.10
CA GLN A 224 5.91 -6.14 -11.16
C GLN A 224 5.34 -6.41 -9.76
N TYR A 225 4.08 -6.86 -9.68
CA TYR A 225 3.48 -7.24 -8.39
C TYR A 225 4.09 -8.52 -7.82
N LYS A 226 4.35 -9.53 -8.66
CA LYS A 226 5.03 -10.76 -8.23
C LYS A 226 6.38 -10.44 -7.60
N TYR A 227 7.15 -9.54 -8.21
CA TYR A 227 8.47 -9.12 -7.74
C TYR A 227 8.42 -8.62 -6.29
N ASN A 228 7.56 -7.64 -5.99
CA ASN A 228 7.49 -7.11 -4.63
C ASN A 228 7.03 -8.15 -3.62
N LEU A 229 6.12 -9.05 -4.02
CA LEU A 229 5.69 -10.18 -3.18
C LEU A 229 6.73 -11.31 -3.06
N LEU A 230 7.94 -11.19 -3.63
CA LEU A 230 9.06 -12.06 -3.28
C LEU A 230 9.66 -11.69 -1.92
N ASP A 231 9.53 -10.43 -1.50
CA ASP A 231 10.04 -9.95 -0.22
C ASP A 231 9.31 -10.63 0.95
N GLU A 232 10.08 -11.11 1.92
CA GLU A 232 9.54 -11.83 3.08
C GLU A 232 8.84 -10.90 4.07
N ARG A 233 9.32 -9.66 4.24
CA ARG A 233 8.76 -8.70 5.19
C ARG A 233 7.44 -8.14 4.71
N LEU A 234 7.36 -7.78 3.43
CA LEU A 234 6.10 -7.39 2.81
C LEU A 234 5.07 -8.53 2.89
N ARG A 235 5.45 -9.79 2.58
CA ARG A 235 4.52 -10.92 2.72
C ARG A 235 4.07 -11.15 4.16
N ALA A 236 4.96 -11.02 5.14
CA ALA A 236 4.62 -11.14 6.55
C ALA A 236 3.67 -10.03 6.99
N PHE A 237 3.95 -8.79 6.59
CA PHE A 237 3.10 -7.63 6.85
C PHE A 237 1.71 -7.79 6.24
N ALA A 238 1.62 -8.10 4.94
CA ALA A 238 0.34 -8.24 4.25
C ALA A 238 -0.50 -9.44 4.75
N ALA A 239 0.14 -10.46 5.33
CA ALA A 239 -0.56 -11.55 6.00
C ALA A 239 -1.21 -11.12 7.32
N ALA A 240 -0.61 -10.16 8.03
CA ALA A 240 -1.04 -9.72 9.36
C ALA A 240 -1.89 -8.44 9.37
N VAL A 241 -1.68 -7.56 8.39
CA VAL A 241 -2.28 -6.22 8.30
C VAL A 241 -3.11 -6.12 7.01
N PRO A 242 -4.40 -5.74 7.09
CA PRO A 242 -5.21 -5.46 5.92
C PRO A 242 -4.62 -4.37 5.03
N MET A 243 -4.52 -4.65 3.74
CA MET A 243 -3.96 -3.76 2.73
C MET A 243 -5.10 -3.02 2.00
N LEU A 244 -5.08 -1.68 2.04
CA LEU A 244 -5.94 -0.81 1.25
C LEU A 244 -5.09 -0.16 0.15
N HIS A 245 -5.17 -0.70 -1.07
CA HIS A 245 -4.40 -0.15 -2.18
C HIS A 245 -5.15 0.98 -2.88
N GLN A 246 -4.47 2.11 -3.02
CA GLN A 246 -4.65 3.12 -4.06
C GLN A 246 -3.60 2.85 -5.15
N TRP A 247 -3.85 3.35 -6.36
CA TRP A 247 -2.84 3.39 -7.41
C TRP A 247 -2.40 4.82 -7.66
N ASP A 248 -1.27 4.97 -8.32
CA ASP A 248 -0.74 6.21 -8.83
C ASP A 248 -0.16 5.98 -10.24
N ASP A 249 0.77 6.79 -10.72
CA ASP A 249 1.27 6.74 -12.08
C ASP A 249 2.15 5.52 -12.35
N HIS A 250 3.04 5.17 -11.43
CA HIS A 250 4.02 4.11 -11.65
C HIS A 250 3.43 2.68 -11.64
N GLU A 251 2.14 2.51 -11.33
CA GLU A 251 1.43 1.28 -11.69
C GLU A 251 1.32 1.07 -13.21
N VAL A 252 1.39 2.16 -13.99
CA VAL A 252 1.32 2.18 -15.46
C VAL A 252 2.65 2.65 -16.06
N THR A 253 2.98 3.93 -15.89
CA THR A 253 4.20 4.61 -16.33
C THR A 253 4.23 6.04 -15.76
N ASN A 254 5.42 6.56 -15.44
CA ASN A 254 5.62 7.90 -14.87
C ASN A 254 4.77 8.99 -15.54
N ASN A 255 4.11 9.83 -14.74
CA ASN A 255 3.33 11.03 -15.08
C ASN A 255 2.15 10.84 -16.05
N TRP A 256 1.71 9.60 -16.25
CA TRP A 256 0.77 9.33 -17.35
C TRP A 256 -0.58 10.03 -17.23
N TYR A 257 -1.20 10.28 -18.39
CA TYR A 257 -2.59 10.73 -18.47
C TYR A 257 -3.37 10.04 -19.61
N PRO A 258 -4.71 9.93 -19.50
CA PRO A 258 -5.56 9.37 -20.55
C PRO A 258 -5.34 10.00 -21.93
N GLY A 259 -5.18 9.16 -22.95
CA GLY A 259 -4.94 9.57 -24.34
C GLY A 259 -3.50 9.98 -24.66
N GLU A 260 -2.57 9.90 -23.71
CA GLU A 260 -1.15 10.14 -23.97
C GLU A 260 -0.54 9.13 -24.97
N ILE A 261 0.35 9.64 -25.81
CA ILE A 261 1.20 8.84 -26.71
C ILE A 261 2.65 9.02 -26.27
N LEU A 262 3.24 7.97 -25.72
CA LEU A 262 4.59 8.00 -25.17
C LEU A 262 5.65 8.27 -26.25
N GLU A 263 6.58 9.17 -25.96
CA GLU A 263 7.78 9.38 -26.78
C GLU A 263 8.96 8.49 -26.35
N ASP A 264 8.91 7.95 -25.12
CA ASP A 264 9.99 7.16 -24.53
C ASP A 264 10.34 5.92 -25.37
N ALA A 265 11.55 5.89 -25.93
CA ALA A 265 12.05 4.85 -26.81
C ALA A 265 12.11 3.44 -26.19
N ARG A 266 12.04 3.33 -24.85
CA ARG A 266 11.97 2.03 -24.14
C ARG A 266 10.68 1.27 -24.46
N TYR A 267 9.62 1.97 -24.85
CA TYR A 267 8.32 1.39 -25.17
C TYR A 267 8.13 1.13 -26.67
N THR A 268 7.55 -0.02 -27.00
CA THR A 268 7.05 -0.36 -28.34
C THR A 268 5.57 -0.05 -28.50
N GLU A 269 4.73 -0.34 -27.49
CA GLU A 269 3.37 0.18 -27.43
C GLU A 269 3.39 1.58 -26.83
N LYS A 270 2.98 2.58 -27.62
CA LYS A 270 3.04 3.99 -27.23
C LYS A 270 1.74 4.52 -26.61
N ARG A 271 0.62 3.84 -26.82
CA ARG A 271 -0.69 4.34 -26.34
C ARG A 271 -0.86 4.00 -24.87
N VAL A 272 -0.84 5.03 -24.03
CA VAL A 272 -0.97 4.87 -22.58
C VAL A 272 -2.28 4.19 -22.19
N ASP A 273 -3.39 4.44 -22.88
CA ASP A 273 -4.67 3.79 -22.58
C ASP A 273 -4.60 2.24 -22.65
N VAL A 274 -3.75 1.71 -23.54
CA VAL A 274 -3.54 0.26 -23.67
C VAL A 274 -2.72 -0.28 -22.50
N LEU A 275 -1.67 0.45 -22.12
CA LEU A 275 -0.82 0.14 -20.99
C LEU A 275 -1.62 0.19 -19.68
N ALA A 276 -2.37 1.28 -19.46
CA ALA A 276 -3.25 1.49 -18.31
C ALA A 276 -4.31 0.39 -18.17
N ALA A 277 -4.92 -0.06 -19.28
CA ALA A 277 -5.88 -1.17 -19.23
C ALA A 277 -5.24 -2.50 -18.77
N ARG A 278 -3.99 -2.77 -19.17
CA ARG A 278 -3.23 -3.96 -18.73
C ARG A 278 -2.79 -3.84 -17.28
N ALA A 279 -2.26 -2.68 -16.90
CA ALA A 279 -1.87 -2.35 -15.54
C ALA A 279 -3.04 -2.46 -14.56
N ARG A 280 -4.20 -1.89 -14.90
CA ARG A 280 -5.43 -1.96 -14.08
C ARG A 280 -5.88 -3.40 -13.87
N ARG A 281 -5.75 -4.26 -14.88
CA ARG A 281 -6.04 -5.69 -14.72
C ARG A 281 -5.03 -6.38 -13.79
N ALA A 282 -3.75 -6.07 -13.87
CA ALA A 282 -2.76 -6.60 -12.93
C ALA A 282 -3.00 -6.11 -11.49
N PHE A 283 -3.25 -4.81 -11.30
CA PHE A 283 -3.64 -4.21 -10.02
C PHE A 283 -4.86 -4.93 -9.42
N ALA A 284 -5.88 -5.14 -10.24
CA ALA A 284 -7.08 -5.87 -9.87
C ALA A 284 -6.81 -7.31 -9.45
N GLU A 285 -5.92 -8.02 -10.12
CA GLU A 285 -5.59 -9.42 -9.84
C GLU A 285 -4.71 -9.59 -8.59
N PHE A 286 -3.80 -8.63 -8.31
CA PHE A 286 -2.75 -8.75 -7.30
C PHE A 286 -3.00 -8.00 -5.99
N THR A 287 -4.01 -7.14 -5.93
CA THR A 287 -4.40 -6.45 -4.70
C THR A 287 -5.66 -7.07 -4.08
N PRO A 288 -5.81 -7.09 -2.74
CA PRO A 288 -7.01 -7.56 -2.06
C PRO A 288 -8.16 -6.54 -2.09
N ASN A 289 -8.20 -5.67 -3.11
CA ASN A 289 -9.33 -4.77 -3.35
C ASN A 289 -10.50 -5.52 -3.99
N ARG A 290 -11.74 -5.11 -3.70
CA ARG A 290 -12.90 -5.48 -4.50
C ARG A 290 -12.87 -4.59 -5.71
N LEU A 291 -13.04 -5.20 -6.87
CA LEU A 291 -13.44 -4.41 -8.03
C LEU A 291 -14.89 -4.01 -7.82
N SER A 292 -15.18 -2.72 -8.02
CA SER A 292 -16.53 -2.20 -7.89
C SER A 292 -17.52 -3.07 -8.68
N ALA A 293 -18.67 -3.35 -8.05
CA ALA A 293 -19.72 -4.19 -8.62
C ALA A 293 -20.45 -3.55 -9.81
N ASP A 294 -20.18 -2.28 -10.11
CA ASP A 294 -20.69 -1.57 -11.29
C ASP A 294 -20.05 -2.04 -12.61
N GLY A 295 -19.04 -2.90 -12.57
CA GLY A 295 -18.36 -3.40 -13.76
C GLY A 295 -17.35 -2.44 -14.38
N GLU A 296 -17.18 -1.23 -13.83
CA GLU A 296 -16.21 -0.23 -14.30
C GLU A 296 -14.83 -0.40 -13.64
N GLY A 297 -14.73 -1.33 -12.68
CA GLY A 297 -13.49 -1.64 -11.99
C GLY A 297 -12.89 -0.43 -11.28
N ARG A 298 -13.75 0.44 -10.75
CA ARG A 298 -13.36 1.71 -10.09
C ARG A 298 -12.35 1.48 -8.97
N ILE A 299 -11.41 2.41 -8.85
CA ILE A 299 -10.39 2.44 -7.79
C ILE A 299 -10.84 3.34 -6.65
N TYR A 300 -11.40 4.51 -6.98
CA TYR A 300 -11.97 5.40 -5.98
C TYR A 300 -13.12 4.73 -5.23
N ARG A 301 -13.11 4.85 -3.91
CA ARG A 301 -14.10 4.21 -3.02
C ARG A 301 -14.05 4.81 -1.62
N LYS A 302 -15.10 4.53 -0.86
CA LYS A 302 -15.21 4.90 0.56
C LYS A 302 -15.13 3.64 1.41
N ILE A 303 -14.29 3.68 2.44
CA ILE A 303 -14.13 2.61 3.42
C ILE A 303 -14.47 3.16 4.80
N SER A 304 -15.53 2.63 5.39
CA SER A 304 -15.96 3.03 6.74
C SER A 304 -15.29 2.15 7.80
N HIS A 305 -14.59 2.79 8.73
CA HIS A 305 -13.95 2.15 9.88
C HIS A 305 -14.65 2.60 11.17
N GLY A 306 -15.89 2.13 11.32
CA GLY A 306 -16.74 2.49 12.45
C GLY A 306 -17.15 3.96 12.48
N PRO A 307 -17.61 4.45 13.64
CA PRO A 307 -18.08 5.84 13.80
C PRO A 307 -16.97 6.90 13.81
N LEU A 308 -15.69 6.51 13.94
CA LEU A 308 -14.59 7.48 14.07
C LEU A 308 -13.98 7.87 12.72
N LEU A 309 -13.98 6.98 11.73
CA LEU A 309 -13.20 7.17 10.52
C LEU A 309 -13.95 6.70 9.28
N ASP A 310 -14.00 7.57 8.28
CA ASP A 310 -14.22 7.22 6.89
C ASP A 310 -12.95 7.55 6.09
N VAL A 311 -12.46 6.58 5.30
CA VAL A 311 -11.35 6.79 4.35
C VAL A 311 -11.94 6.89 2.94
N PHE A 312 -11.65 7.99 2.26
CA PHE A 312 -12.02 8.25 0.87
C PHE A 312 -10.78 8.06 0.01
N VAL A 313 -10.68 6.89 -0.62
CA VAL A 313 -9.60 6.60 -1.57
C VAL A 313 -9.98 7.22 -2.91
N LEU A 314 -9.12 8.09 -3.43
CA LEU A 314 -9.31 8.77 -4.70
C LEU A 314 -8.62 8.00 -5.85
N ASP A 315 -8.91 8.44 -7.07
CA ASP A 315 -8.21 8.05 -8.29
C ASP A 315 -7.93 9.34 -9.06
N MET A 316 -6.69 9.82 -9.02
CA MET A 316 -6.24 11.07 -9.64
C MET A 316 -5.48 10.81 -10.94
N ARG A 317 -5.63 9.60 -11.51
CA ARG A 317 -5.01 9.16 -12.76
C ARG A 317 -6.02 8.88 -13.87
N THR A 318 -7.01 8.03 -13.62
CA THR A 318 -7.96 7.54 -14.65
C THR A 318 -8.68 8.68 -15.38
N HIS A 319 -8.89 9.82 -14.71
CA HIS A 319 -9.70 10.93 -15.19
C HIS A 319 -8.93 12.24 -15.33
N LYS A 320 -7.61 12.19 -15.15
CA LYS A 320 -6.74 13.36 -15.19
C LYS A 320 -6.67 13.94 -16.61
N ASN A 321 -6.63 15.26 -16.71
CA ASN A 321 -6.34 15.95 -17.96
C ASN A 321 -4.84 15.89 -18.32
N ALA A 322 -4.52 16.13 -19.59
CA ALA A 322 -3.16 16.15 -20.08
C ALA A 322 -2.22 17.05 -19.28
N ASN A 323 -0.95 16.64 -19.20
CA ASN A 323 0.12 17.47 -18.64
C ASN A 323 0.42 18.63 -19.60
N ASP A 324 -0.05 19.82 -19.23
CA ASP A 324 0.19 21.07 -19.92
C ASP A 324 0.76 22.11 -18.93
N ALA A 325 0.70 23.40 -19.28
CA ALA A 325 1.14 24.46 -18.36
C ALA A 325 0.27 24.60 -17.10
N ASN A 326 -0.84 23.87 -17.01
CA ASN A 326 -1.80 23.83 -15.90
C ASN A 326 -2.38 25.20 -15.52
N ASN A 327 -2.50 26.12 -16.48
CA ASN A 327 -2.89 27.51 -16.25
C ASN A 327 -4.17 27.93 -16.99
N ASP A 328 -4.94 26.98 -17.54
CA ASP A 328 -6.20 27.29 -18.23
C ASP A 328 -7.28 27.81 -17.25
N PRO A 329 -7.77 29.07 -17.40
CA PRO A 329 -8.83 29.62 -16.56
C PRO A 329 -10.22 29.03 -16.85
N HIS A 330 -10.35 28.23 -17.91
CA HIS A 330 -11.61 27.70 -18.42
C HIS A 330 -11.67 26.18 -18.41
N THR A 331 -10.61 25.49 -17.99
CA THR A 331 -10.60 24.03 -18.01
C THR A 331 -11.82 23.45 -17.29
N ARG A 332 -12.49 22.52 -17.95
CA ARG A 332 -13.55 21.69 -17.36
C ARG A 332 -13.08 20.26 -17.10
N SER A 333 -11.87 19.94 -17.54
CA SER A 333 -11.18 18.68 -17.30
C SER A 333 -10.21 18.90 -16.14
N GLY A 334 -10.37 18.14 -15.07
CA GLY A 334 -9.55 18.24 -13.88
C GLY A 334 -8.73 16.99 -13.66
N VAL A 335 -8.60 16.60 -12.39
CA VAL A 335 -7.84 15.44 -11.95
C VAL A 335 -8.77 14.25 -11.59
N LEU A 336 -9.92 14.52 -10.96
CA LEU A 336 -10.88 13.49 -10.54
C LEU A 336 -11.93 13.21 -11.61
N GLY A 337 -12.24 14.23 -12.41
CA GLY A 337 -13.36 14.21 -13.33
C GLY A 337 -14.71 14.35 -12.61
N ARG A 338 -15.72 14.78 -13.38
CA ARG A 338 -17.03 15.19 -12.82
C ARG A 338 -17.71 14.11 -11.98
N THR A 339 -17.72 12.86 -12.45
CA THR A 339 -18.39 11.74 -11.79
C THR A 339 -17.81 11.46 -10.42
N GLN A 340 -16.48 11.39 -10.30
CA GLN A 340 -15.80 11.14 -9.02
C GLN A 340 -15.92 12.34 -8.09
N LEU A 341 -15.80 13.57 -8.60
CA LEU A 341 -15.96 14.77 -7.78
C LEU A 341 -17.39 14.87 -7.20
N ASP A 342 -18.43 14.61 -7.99
CA ASP A 342 -19.82 14.58 -7.50
C ASP A 342 -20.07 13.45 -6.51
N TRP A 343 -19.46 12.29 -6.75
CA TRP A 343 -19.46 11.19 -5.78
C TRP A 343 -18.82 11.63 -4.47
N LEU A 344 -17.63 12.23 -4.50
CA LEU A 344 -16.89 12.63 -3.32
C LEU A 344 -17.68 13.65 -2.50
N LYS A 345 -18.22 14.70 -3.13
CA LYS A 345 -19.07 15.69 -2.48
C LYS A 345 -20.27 15.07 -1.78
N ARG A 346 -20.96 14.17 -2.48
CA ARG A 346 -22.14 13.46 -1.92
C ARG A 346 -21.75 12.58 -0.74
N GLU A 347 -20.68 11.80 -0.84
CA GLU A 347 -20.27 10.88 0.22
C GLU A 347 -19.68 11.61 1.43
N LEU A 348 -18.94 12.71 1.24
CA LEU A 348 -18.49 13.59 2.32
C LEU A 348 -19.67 14.18 3.09
N ARG A 349 -20.67 14.70 2.38
CA ARG A 349 -21.89 15.24 3.00
C ARG A 349 -22.71 14.18 3.75
N ARG A 350 -22.67 12.92 3.30
CA ARG A 350 -23.38 11.81 3.94
C ARG A 350 -22.62 11.20 5.11
N SER A 351 -21.30 11.41 5.18
CA SER A 351 -20.47 10.84 6.22
C SER A 351 -20.80 11.46 7.58
N THR A 352 -21.10 10.59 8.54
CA THR A 352 -21.27 10.94 9.96
C THR A 352 -20.04 10.55 10.80
N ALA A 353 -18.97 10.08 10.16
CA ALA A 353 -17.73 9.77 10.84
C ALA A 353 -17.09 11.05 11.40
N THR A 354 -16.42 10.91 12.54
CA THR A 354 -15.68 12.03 13.17
C THR A 354 -14.62 12.57 12.21
N TRP A 355 -13.81 11.68 11.65
CA TRP A 355 -12.74 12.01 10.70
C TRP A 355 -13.04 11.46 9.32
N LYS A 356 -12.74 12.27 8.31
CA LYS A 356 -12.88 12.00 6.88
C LYS A 356 -11.49 12.14 6.27
N VAL A 357 -10.78 11.03 6.14
CA VAL A 357 -9.46 10.99 5.55
C VAL A 357 -9.59 10.92 4.04
N LEU A 358 -9.06 11.90 3.32
CA LEU A 358 -8.96 11.90 1.87
C LEU A 358 -7.58 11.37 1.49
N ALA A 359 -7.53 10.15 0.96
CA ALA A 359 -6.31 9.54 0.44
C ALA A 359 -6.17 9.95 -1.02
N ALA A 360 -5.21 10.84 -1.28
CA ALA A 360 -4.94 11.42 -2.58
C ALA A 360 -3.60 10.91 -3.10
N ASP A 361 -3.57 10.45 -4.35
CA ASP A 361 -2.35 9.95 -4.98
C ASP A 361 -1.37 11.10 -5.26
N LEU A 362 -1.87 12.29 -5.63
CA LEU A 362 -1.05 13.50 -5.79
C LEU A 362 -1.16 14.48 -4.61
N PRO A 363 -0.09 15.22 -4.27
CA PRO A 363 -0.14 16.32 -3.32
C PRO A 363 -0.92 17.54 -3.84
N LEU A 364 -1.51 18.30 -2.92
CA LEU A 364 -2.44 19.40 -3.24
C LEU A 364 -1.72 20.69 -3.61
N GLY A 365 -0.76 21.10 -2.79
CA GLY A 365 -0.09 22.40 -2.88
C GLY A 365 1.38 22.31 -3.26
N LEU A 366 1.88 21.14 -3.67
CA LEU A 366 3.25 20.98 -4.12
C LEU A 366 3.34 21.09 -5.64
N ILE A 367 4.28 21.89 -6.12
CA ILE A 367 4.62 21.95 -7.53
C ILE A 367 5.34 20.64 -7.90
N VAL A 368 4.76 19.88 -8.82
CA VAL A 368 5.33 18.64 -9.36
C VAL A 368 5.46 18.81 -10.87
N PRO A 369 6.67 19.14 -11.38
CA PRO A 369 6.88 19.38 -12.81
C PRO A 369 6.92 18.10 -13.64
N ASP A 370 6.54 18.23 -14.92
CA ASP A 370 6.74 17.23 -15.97
C ASP A 370 7.47 17.88 -17.16
N GLY A 371 8.79 17.97 -17.07
CA GLY A 371 9.58 18.78 -18.00
C GLY A 371 9.21 20.26 -17.91
N THR A 372 8.60 20.81 -18.97
CA THR A 372 8.05 22.18 -18.98
C THR A 372 6.56 22.25 -18.67
N ALA A 373 5.89 21.10 -18.55
CA ALA A 373 4.50 20.98 -18.14
C ALA A 373 4.41 20.74 -16.63
N GLN A 374 3.19 20.61 -16.12
CA GLN A 374 2.92 20.25 -14.72
C GLN A 374 2.23 18.89 -14.64
N GLU A 375 2.77 18.05 -13.77
CA GLU A 375 2.19 16.77 -13.37
C GLU A 375 1.14 16.97 -12.27
N GLY A 376 1.55 17.67 -11.21
CA GLY A 376 0.77 17.85 -10.00
C GLY A 376 -0.45 18.75 -10.14
N LEU A 377 -1.13 18.95 -9.01
CA LEU A 377 -2.28 19.84 -8.91
C LEU A 377 -1.88 21.31 -9.00
N ALA A 378 -0.81 21.68 -8.29
CA ALA A 378 -0.35 23.05 -8.20
C ALA A 378 0.28 23.53 -9.52
N GLN A 379 -0.09 24.72 -9.98
CA GLN A 379 0.47 25.28 -11.22
C GLN A 379 1.71 26.15 -11.00
N GLY A 380 1.87 26.75 -9.81
CA GLY A 380 3.10 27.38 -9.34
C GLY A 380 3.16 28.91 -9.40
N ASP A 381 2.10 29.60 -9.81
CA ASP A 381 2.04 31.07 -9.84
C ASP A 381 1.59 31.70 -8.51
N ASN A 382 1.17 30.90 -7.52
CA ASN A 382 0.64 31.33 -6.21
C ASN A 382 -0.66 32.16 -6.27
N GLY A 383 -1.31 32.21 -7.43
CA GLY A 383 -2.41 33.08 -7.78
C GLY A 383 -3.79 32.49 -7.52
N ALA A 384 -4.76 32.91 -8.34
CA ALA A 384 -6.10 32.35 -8.28
C ALA A 384 -6.09 30.91 -8.82
N PRO A 385 -7.01 30.02 -8.37
CA PRO A 385 -7.05 28.65 -8.87
C PRO A 385 -7.23 28.61 -10.40
N LEU A 386 -6.26 28.01 -11.09
CA LEU A 386 -6.27 27.74 -12.53
C LEU A 386 -6.08 26.24 -12.77
N GLY A 387 -6.30 25.79 -14.01
CA GLY A 387 -6.06 24.39 -14.36
C GLY A 387 -6.75 23.39 -13.41
N ARG A 388 -5.98 22.41 -12.92
CA ARG A 388 -6.44 21.38 -11.99
C ARG A 388 -6.81 21.90 -10.61
N GLU A 389 -6.20 22.99 -10.13
CA GLU A 389 -6.53 23.60 -8.83
C GLU A 389 -8.00 24.04 -8.76
N ARG A 390 -8.64 24.31 -9.90
CA ARG A 390 -10.07 24.67 -9.94
C ARG A 390 -10.96 23.57 -9.37
N GLU A 391 -10.61 22.29 -9.59
CA GLU A 391 -11.38 21.17 -9.05
C GLU A 391 -11.21 21.06 -7.52
N VAL A 392 -9.99 21.30 -7.03
CA VAL A 392 -9.68 21.38 -5.60
C VAL A 392 -10.43 22.54 -4.94
N ALA A 393 -10.40 23.73 -5.55
CA ALA A 393 -11.16 24.90 -5.10
C ALA A 393 -12.67 24.61 -5.05
N GLU A 394 -13.23 23.94 -6.07
CA GLU A 394 -14.65 23.55 -6.11
C GLU A 394 -15.03 22.57 -4.99
N LEU A 395 -14.12 21.66 -4.64
CA LEU A 395 -14.28 20.72 -3.53
C LEU A 395 -14.19 21.44 -2.18
N LEU A 396 -13.16 22.25 -1.98
CA LEU A 396 -12.93 23.00 -0.74
C LEU A 396 -14.08 23.98 -0.44
N SER A 397 -14.57 24.72 -1.44
CA SER A 397 -15.79 25.53 -1.34
C SER A 397 -16.99 24.69 -0.93
N TYR A 398 -17.15 23.50 -1.49
CA TYR A 398 -18.28 22.63 -1.15
C TYR A 398 -18.18 22.15 0.29
N VAL A 399 -17.02 21.66 0.72
CA VAL A 399 -16.75 21.21 2.10
C VAL A 399 -17.08 22.33 3.08
N ASN A 400 -16.63 23.55 2.79
CA ASN A 400 -16.92 24.74 3.60
C ASN A 400 -18.43 25.01 3.70
N ARG A 401 -19.12 25.15 2.55
CA ARG A 401 -20.55 25.52 2.49
C ARG A 401 -21.49 24.43 2.99
N ALA A 402 -21.12 23.17 2.83
CA ALA A 402 -21.89 22.03 3.31
C ALA A 402 -21.59 21.69 4.79
N ASP A 403 -20.72 22.48 5.43
CA ASP A 403 -20.30 22.31 6.83
C ASP A 403 -19.75 20.90 7.12
N VAL A 404 -18.97 20.36 6.16
CA VAL A 404 -18.26 19.10 6.36
C VAL A 404 -17.05 19.37 7.24
N THR A 405 -16.97 18.68 8.37
CA THR A 405 -15.90 18.82 9.37
C THR A 405 -14.98 17.60 9.42
N GLY A 406 -13.81 17.75 10.05
CA GLY A 406 -12.88 16.66 10.32
C GLY A 406 -12.20 16.09 9.07
N THR A 407 -11.91 16.92 8.06
CA THR A 407 -11.21 16.49 6.84
C THR A 407 -9.70 16.57 7.00
N VAL A 408 -8.99 15.50 6.65
CA VAL A 408 -7.51 15.43 6.61
C VAL A 408 -7.09 14.77 5.31
N TRP A 409 -6.02 15.26 4.69
CA TRP A 409 -5.47 14.70 3.45
C TRP A 409 -4.19 13.90 3.74
N LEU A 410 -4.09 12.71 3.15
CA LEU A 410 -2.88 11.88 3.19
C LEU A 410 -2.40 11.62 1.77
N THR A 411 -1.13 11.91 1.50
CA THR A 411 -0.51 11.87 0.16
C THR A 411 0.87 11.20 0.18
N ALA A 412 1.37 10.82 -1.00
CA ALA A 412 2.71 10.26 -1.24
C ALA A 412 3.36 10.98 -2.46
N ASP A 413 3.82 10.25 -3.49
CA ASP A 413 4.33 10.74 -4.79
C ASP A 413 5.69 11.47 -4.75
N VAL A 414 5.89 12.43 -3.83
CA VAL A 414 7.08 13.32 -3.87
C VAL A 414 8.33 12.78 -3.16
N HIS A 415 8.25 11.59 -2.57
CA HIS A 415 9.38 10.85 -1.98
C HIS A 415 10.13 11.58 -0.85
N TYR A 416 9.38 12.25 0.01
CA TYR A 416 9.82 12.69 1.34
C TYR A 416 8.63 12.74 2.29
N THR A 417 8.87 13.07 3.56
CA THR A 417 7.79 13.23 4.54
C THR A 417 7.64 14.68 5.01
N ALA A 418 6.40 15.14 5.11
CA ALA A 418 6.08 16.51 5.50
C ALA A 418 4.67 16.65 6.10
N ALA A 419 4.49 17.71 6.87
CA ALA A 419 3.20 18.15 7.38
C ALA A 419 2.93 19.58 6.89
N HIS A 420 1.87 19.74 6.11
CA HIS A 420 1.44 21.02 5.56
C HIS A 420 0.10 21.45 6.18
N HIS A 421 0.04 22.68 6.67
CA HIS A 421 -1.20 23.29 7.15
C HIS A 421 -1.67 24.35 6.16
N TYR A 422 -2.89 24.20 5.66
CA TYR A 422 -3.52 25.10 4.70
C TYR A 422 -4.49 26.03 5.42
N ASP A 423 -4.47 27.32 5.10
CA ASP A 423 -5.33 28.31 5.76
C ASP A 423 -5.69 29.45 4.81
N PRO A 424 -6.98 29.82 4.72
CA PRO A 424 -7.43 30.89 3.83
C PRO A 424 -6.79 32.24 4.15
N SER A 425 -6.31 32.50 5.38
CA SER A 425 -5.61 33.76 5.70
C SER A 425 -4.31 33.92 4.92
N ARG A 426 -3.63 32.83 4.55
CA ARG A 426 -2.37 32.80 3.78
C ARG A 426 -2.57 32.59 2.27
N ALA A 427 -3.75 32.17 1.87
CA ALA A 427 -4.04 31.70 0.51
C ALA A 427 -4.47 32.81 -0.45
N SER A 428 -4.29 32.62 -1.76
CA SER A 428 -4.92 33.48 -2.75
C SER A 428 -6.41 33.18 -2.93
N PHE A 429 -6.79 31.90 -2.93
CA PHE A 429 -8.19 31.47 -2.83
C PHE A 429 -8.67 31.51 -1.38
N LYS A 430 -9.90 31.95 -1.09
CA LYS A 430 -10.35 32.20 0.30
C LYS A 430 -11.54 31.36 0.77
N ASP A 431 -12.28 30.72 -0.12
CA ASP A 431 -13.53 30.03 0.22
C ASP A 431 -13.28 28.59 0.67
N PHE A 432 -12.60 28.41 1.81
CA PHE A 432 -12.36 27.11 2.43
C PHE A 432 -12.07 27.23 3.93
N LYS A 433 -12.21 26.12 4.68
CA LYS A 433 -11.81 26.02 6.09
C LYS A 433 -10.35 25.54 6.20
N PRO A 434 -9.57 25.93 7.22
CA PRO A 434 -8.24 25.37 7.43
C PRO A 434 -8.24 23.84 7.49
N PHE A 435 -7.19 23.21 6.96
CA PHE A 435 -7.03 21.75 6.98
C PHE A 435 -5.56 21.34 6.94
N TRP A 436 -5.31 20.05 7.20
CA TRP A 436 -3.98 19.46 7.13
C TRP A 436 -3.85 18.49 5.96
N GLU A 437 -2.67 18.51 5.35
CA GLU A 437 -2.14 17.48 4.46
C GLU A 437 -0.88 16.89 5.09
N PHE A 438 -0.79 15.57 5.09
CA PHE A 438 0.41 14.86 5.53
C PHE A 438 0.94 14.00 4.39
N VAL A 439 2.19 14.27 4.02
CA VAL A 439 2.92 13.57 2.97
C VAL A 439 3.79 12.50 3.60
N SER A 440 3.74 11.26 3.11
CA SER A 440 4.69 10.24 3.52
C SER A 440 5.04 9.25 2.41
N GLY A 441 6.34 9.18 2.15
CA GLY A 441 7.02 8.27 1.25
C GLY A 441 8.48 8.70 1.15
N PRO A 442 9.38 7.90 0.55
CA PRO A 442 9.09 6.62 -0.08
C PRO A 442 9.23 5.44 0.91
N MET A 443 8.66 4.30 0.55
CA MET A 443 8.81 3.05 1.31
C MET A 443 10.15 2.36 1.04
N ASN A 444 10.52 2.26 -0.23
CA ASN A 444 11.85 1.76 -0.66
C ASN A 444 12.26 2.32 -2.03
N ALA A 445 11.63 3.37 -2.51
CA ALA A 445 12.03 4.06 -3.74
C ALA A 445 13.13 5.09 -3.45
N GLY A 446 13.65 5.73 -4.50
CA GLY A 446 14.68 6.75 -4.33
C GLY A 446 14.11 7.97 -3.65
N ALA A 447 14.75 8.53 -2.63
CA ALA A 447 14.21 9.73 -1.98
C ALA A 447 14.47 11.01 -2.81
N PHE A 448 13.52 11.95 -2.82
CA PHE A 448 13.60 13.24 -3.53
C PHE A 448 13.09 14.41 -2.67
N GLY A 449 13.10 15.61 -3.25
CA GLY A 449 12.54 16.81 -2.65
C GLY A 449 13.51 17.59 -1.73
N PRO A 450 12.98 18.56 -0.96
CA PRO A 450 11.57 18.92 -0.91
C PRO A 450 11.12 19.70 -2.14
N ASN A 451 9.87 19.53 -2.54
CA ASN A 451 9.28 20.32 -3.63
C ASN A 451 8.83 21.70 -3.13
N VAL A 452 8.65 22.63 -4.06
CA VAL A 452 8.21 24.00 -3.76
C VAL A 452 6.69 24.01 -3.53
N LEU A 453 6.26 24.75 -2.50
CA LEU A 453 4.83 24.98 -2.22
C LEU A 453 4.27 26.11 -3.09
N ASP A 454 3.04 25.92 -3.54
CA ASP A 454 2.23 26.92 -4.24
C ASP A 454 1.23 27.61 -3.29
N GLY A 455 1.19 28.95 -3.36
CA GLY A 455 0.40 29.81 -2.47
C GLY A 455 -1.11 29.85 -2.75
N THR A 456 -1.63 29.18 -3.78
CA THR A 456 -3.06 29.24 -4.16
C THR A 456 -3.97 28.90 -2.98
N PHE A 457 -3.61 27.87 -2.21
CA PHE A 457 -4.35 27.42 -1.01
C PHE A 457 -3.62 27.74 0.31
N GLY A 458 -2.59 28.58 0.28
CA GLY A 458 -1.88 29.08 1.46
C GLY A 458 -1.26 28.01 2.37
N PRO A 459 -0.58 26.98 1.83
CA PRO A 459 0.12 26.00 2.64
C PRO A 459 1.25 26.66 3.46
N GLU A 460 1.44 26.14 4.66
CA GLU A 460 2.63 26.37 5.47
C GLU A 460 3.26 25.01 5.79
N ALA A 461 4.53 24.84 5.46
CA ALA A 461 5.30 23.67 5.87
C ALA A 461 5.61 23.72 7.37
N ARG A 462 4.88 22.93 8.16
CA ARG A 462 5.08 22.80 9.60
C ARG A 462 6.19 21.82 9.95
N PHE A 463 6.44 20.88 9.06
CA PHE A 463 7.55 19.93 9.15
C PHE A 463 7.91 19.41 7.77
N VAL A 464 9.21 19.21 7.53
CA VAL A 464 9.75 18.59 6.31
C VAL A 464 11.00 17.79 6.68
N LYS A 465 11.07 16.53 6.24
CA LYS A 465 12.28 15.73 6.23
C LYS A 465 12.50 15.16 4.84
N ALA A 466 13.49 15.70 4.14
CA ALA A 466 13.86 15.36 2.78
C ALA A 466 15.35 14.95 2.70
N PRO A 467 15.75 14.19 1.68
CA PRO A 467 17.13 13.76 1.49
C PRO A 467 18.08 14.93 1.12
N PRO A 468 19.40 14.74 1.28
CA PRO A 468 20.39 15.75 0.88
C PRO A 468 20.57 15.85 -0.64
N ALA A 469 20.13 14.84 -1.40
CA ALA A 469 20.25 14.79 -2.86
C ALA A 469 19.09 13.99 -3.48
N ALA A 470 18.78 14.28 -4.74
CA ALA A 470 17.80 13.53 -5.51
C ALA A 470 18.22 12.06 -5.70
N ASN A 471 17.23 11.17 -5.71
CA ASN A 471 17.41 9.72 -5.81
C ASN A 471 18.34 9.14 -4.72
N THR A 472 18.25 9.66 -3.49
CA THR A 472 19.03 9.12 -2.35
C THR A 472 18.60 7.69 -2.05
N SER A 473 19.57 6.80 -1.85
CA SER A 473 19.33 5.36 -1.66
C SER A 473 18.57 5.08 -0.36
N PRO A 474 17.70 4.04 -0.32
CA PRO A 474 17.11 3.55 0.92
C PRO A 474 18.15 3.12 1.98
N ALA A 475 19.39 2.81 1.57
CA ALA A 475 20.50 2.53 2.48
C ALA A 475 20.89 3.73 3.35
N ASP A 476 20.50 4.95 2.96
CA ASP A 476 20.85 6.19 3.67
C ASP A 476 19.71 6.70 4.58
N GLY A 477 18.61 5.93 4.72
CA GLY A 477 17.63 6.11 5.79
C GLY A 477 16.53 7.15 5.53
N PHE A 478 16.39 7.66 4.30
CA PHE A 478 15.32 8.60 3.92
C PHE A 478 14.09 7.85 3.38
N GLN A 479 13.62 6.87 4.15
CA GLN A 479 12.36 6.17 3.87
C GLN A 479 11.41 6.45 5.03
N PHE A 480 10.14 6.67 4.73
CA PHE A 480 9.20 7.24 5.69
C PHE A 480 7.84 6.57 5.60
N PHE A 481 7.14 6.51 6.73
CA PHE A 481 5.73 6.17 6.78
C PHE A 481 5.00 7.03 7.79
N GLY A 482 3.72 7.24 7.55
CA GLY A 482 2.85 7.93 8.48
C GLY A 482 2.08 6.96 9.36
N GLU A 483 1.80 7.34 10.61
CA GLU A 483 0.89 6.66 11.52
C GLU A 483 -0.22 7.62 11.93
N VAL A 484 -1.47 7.16 11.90
CA VAL A 484 -2.63 7.87 12.43
C VAL A 484 -3.22 7.07 13.58
N VAL A 485 -3.52 7.75 14.68
CA VAL A 485 -4.26 7.20 15.82
C VAL A 485 -5.47 8.09 16.11
N ILE A 486 -6.65 7.51 16.23
CA ILE A 486 -7.87 8.22 16.65
C ILE A 486 -8.33 7.64 17.98
N SER A 487 -8.37 8.47 19.01
CA SER A 487 -8.83 8.04 20.35
C SER A 487 -10.34 7.89 20.39
N ALA A 488 -10.85 6.77 20.89
CA ALA A 488 -12.27 6.61 21.17
C ALA A 488 -12.79 7.52 22.29
N ALA A 489 -11.92 7.91 23.22
CA ALA A 489 -12.29 8.69 24.39
C ALA A 489 -12.42 10.18 24.06
N THR A 490 -11.41 10.75 23.40
CA THR A 490 -11.37 12.18 23.07
C THR A 490 -11.84 12.48 21.66
N LYS A 491 -11.90 11.46 20.79
CA LYS A 491 -12.09 11.59 19.34
C LYS A 491 -10.98 12.35 18.62
N ALA A 492 -9.92 12.76 19.31
CA ALA A 492 -8.78 13.43 18.69
C ALA A 492 -8.03 12.49 17.74
N LEU A 493 -7.52 13.05 16.64
CA LEU A 493 -6.69 12.35 15.66
C LEU A 493 -5.25 12.82 15.81
N THR A 494 -4.37 11.90 16.18
CA THR A 494 -2.92 12.13 16.24
C THR A 494 -2.29 11.61 14.95
N VAL A 495 -1.50 12.45 14.28
CA VAL A 495 -0.66 12.06 13.15
C VAL A 495 0.80 12.06 13.57
N ARG A 496 1.52 10.99 13.23
CA ARG A 496 2.96 10.87 13.40
C ARG A 496 3.61 10.59 12.05
N LEU A 497 4.72 11.28 11.78
CA LEU A 497 5.59 10.98 10.64
C LEU A 497 6.81 10.25 11.17
N ARG A 498 7.09 9.07 10.61
CA ARG A 498 8.12 8.15 11.11
C ARG A 498 9.14 7.82 10.03
N ASP A 499 10.36 7.55 10.45
CA ASP A 499 11.43 7.05 9.57
C ASP A 499 11.40 5.53 9.40
N LEU A 500 12.37 5.02 8.63
CA LEU A 500 12.58 3.61 8.31
C LEU A 500 12.69 2.69 9.53
N ASP A 501 13.21 3.21 10.64
CA ASP A 501 13.40 2.45 11.89
C ASP A 501 12.23 2.67 12.87
N GLY A 502 11.20 3.42 12.44
CA GLY A 502 10.00 3.69 13.20
C GLY A 502 10.13 4.82 14.22
N ALA A 503 11.21 5.61 14.20
CA ALA A 503 11.32 6.76 15.09
C ALA A 503 10.34 7.86 14.70
N VAL A 504 9.68 8.48 15.68
CA VAL A 504 8.78 9.62 15.43
C VAL A 504 9.60 10.86 15.16
N LEU A 505 9.46 11.43 13.96
CA LEU A 505 10.12 12.66 13.53
C LEU A 505 9.27 13.90 13.79
N PHE A 506 7.95 13.74 13.69
CA PHE A 506 6.96 14.78 13.90
C PHE A 506 5.67 14.17 14.45
N GLU A 507 4.99 14.89 15.33
CA GLU A 507 3.69 14.52 15.88
C GLU A 507 2.81 15.75 15.99
N VAL A 508 1.53 15.62 15.63
CA VAL A 508 0.50 16.62 15.89
C VAL A 508 -0.81 15.94 16.29
N GLU A 509 -1.49 16.48 17.30
CA GLU A 509 -2.83 16.08 17.68
C GLU A 509 -3.86 17.11 17.18
N LEU A 510 -4.86 16.62 16.47
CA LEU A 510 -5.98 17.40 15.95
C LEU A 510 -7.22 17.12 16.80
N PRO A 511 -7.80 18.11 17.49
CA PRO A 511 -9.03 17.91 18.23
C PRO A 511 -10.20 17.66 17.27
N ALA A 512 -11.18 16.87 17.71
CA ALA A 512 -12.43 16.71 16.97
C ALA A 512 -13.22 18.03 16.97
N GLU A 513 -13.76 18.40 15.81
CA GLU A 513 -14.60 19.59 15.60
C GLU A 513 -16.06 19.40 16.03
#